data_AF-A0A8T3WSJ3-F1
#
_entry.id   AF-A0A8T3WSJ3-F1
#
_cell.length_a   1.000
_cell.length_b   1.000
_cell.length_c   1.000
_cell.angle_alpha   90.00
_cell.angle_beta   90.00
_cell.angle_gamma   90.00
#
_symmetry.space_group_name_H-M   'P 1'
#
loop_
_entity.id
_entity.type
_entity.pdbx_description
1 polymer ?
#
loop_
_entity_poly.entity_id
_entity_poly.type
_entity_poly.pdbx_seq_one_letter_code
_entity_poly.pdbx_strand_id
1 'polypeptide(L)'
;MKMLKVKIKKMADVKTPFYAHKGDSGVDLYAAEDYTLKPMERKLVATGIKIAVPYGYEAQVRPKSGLAIEHGIGAVNSVGTIDAGYRGEIKVPLINFGDKPYKIEKGKKIAQMVFAKVEEAVFEEADELDETTRNEGGFGSTGLD
;
A
#
# COMPACT_ATOMS: atom_id res chain seq x y z
N MET A 1 -0.58 0.52 23.14
CA MET A 1 -1.45 0.38 21.94
C MET A 1 -2.08 -1.01 21.95
N LYS A 2 -3.37 -1.13 21.63
CA LYS A 2 -4.04 -2.43 21.48
C LYS A 2 -3.46 -3.14 20.24
N MET A 3 -3.07 -4.41 20.37
CA MET A 3 -2.55 -5.18 19.25
C MET A 3 -3.69 -5.66 18.34
N LEU A 4 -3.60 -5.38 17.04
CA LEU A 4 -4.48 -5.95 16.03
C LEU A 4 -3.98 -7.36 15.67
N LYS A 5 -4.86 -8.36 15.77
CA LYS A 5 -4.54 -9.74 15.37
C LYS A 5 -5.03 -9.97 13.93
N VAL A 6 -4.10 -10.27 13.03
CA VAL A 6 -4.37 -10.56 11.61
C VAL A 6 -3.90 -11.97 11.31
N LYS A 7 -4.77 -12.81 10.73
CA LYS A 7 -4.35 -14.15 10.29
C LYS A 7 -3.60 -14.03 8.97
N ILE A 8 -2.52 -14.78 8.81
CA ILE A 8 -1.69 -14.81 7.61
C ILE A 8 -1.47 -16.26 7.15
N LYS A 9 -1.51 -16.49 5.84
CA LYS A 9 -1.12 -17.76 5.20
C LYS A 9 -0.03 -17.48 4.18
N LYS A 10 1.11 -18.17 4.31
CA LYS A 10 2.17 -18.16 3.30
C LYS A 10 1.84 -19.16 2.20
N MET A 11 2.03 -18.74 0.96
CA MET A 11 1.87 -19.55 -0.25
C MET A 11 3.21 -19.90 -0.91
N ALA A 12 4.27 -19.20 -0.54
CA ALA A 12 5.63 -19.42 -0.99
C ALA A 12 6.60 -19.37 0.20
N ASP A 13 7.86 -19.73 -0.04
CA ASP A 13 8.94 -19.50 0.92
C ASP A 13 9.29 -18.01 0.97
N VAL A 14 8.58 -17.28 1.83
CA VAL A 14 8.72 -15.85 2.09
C VAL A 14 8.70 -15.57 3.60
N LYS A 15 9.28 -14.44 3.99
CA LYS A 15 9.27 -13.98 5.39
C LYS A 15 7.88 -13.50 5.77
N THR A 16 7.44 -13.85 6.98
CA THR A 16 6.27 -13.20 7.59
C THR A 16 6.62 -11.73 7.86
N PRO A 17 5.80 -10.77 7.42
CA PRO A 17 6.01 -9.35 7.72
C PRO A 17 6.09 -9.09 9.23
N PHE A 18 6.98 -8.18 9.62
CA PHE A 18 7.14 -7.75 11.01
C PHE A 18 7.47 -6.25 11.06
N TYR A 19 7.21 -5.63 12.20
CA TYR A 19 7.58 -4.23 12.46
C TYR A 19 9.07 -4.18 12.76
N ALA A 20 9.83 -3.39 11.99
CA ALA A 20 11.29 -3.35 12.11
C ALA A 20 11.74 -2.68 13.40
N HIS A 21 11.05 -1.61 13.80
CA HIS A 21 11.28 -0.88 15.03
C HIS A 21 9.99 -0.68 15.82
N LYS A 22 10.15 -0.44 17.12
CA LYS A 22 9.02 -0.09 17.99
C LYS A 22 8.45 1.26 17.55
N GLY A 23 7.18 1.27 17.19
CA GLY A 23 6.48 2.49 16.77
C GLY A 23 6.37 2.66 15.26
N ASP A 24 6.97 1.77 14.46
CA ASP A 24 6.75 1.77 13.01
C ASP A 24 5.27 1.61 12.67
N SER A 25 4.77 2.42 11.73
CA SER A 25 3.36 2.38 11.31
C SER A 25 3.01 1.12 10.52
N GLY A 26 3.97 0.51 9.84
CA GLY A 26 3.74 -0.59 8.92
C GLY A 26 4.79 -1.69 8.98
N VAL A 27 4.49 -2.79 8.29
CA VAL A 27 5.36 -3.95 8.14
C VAL A 27 5.85 -4.07 6.72
N ASP A 28 7.08 -4.53 6.52
CA ASP A 28 7.64 -4.72 5.18
C ASP A 28 6.98 -5.91 4.45
N LEU A 29 6.67 -5.71 3.17
CA LEU A 29 6.27 -6.76 2.24
C LEU A 29 7.46 -7.17 1.38
N TYR A 30 7.58 -8.48 1.13
CA TYR A 30 8.71 -9.06 0.41
C TYR A 30 8.26 -9.60 -0.96
N ALA A 31 9.12 -9.54 -1.96
CA ALA A 31 8.88 -10.20 -3.25
C ALA A 31 8.94 -11.72 -3.13
N ALA A 32 8.03 -12.42 -3.81
CA ALA A 32 8.04 -13.88 -3.92
C ALA A 32 8.67 -14.39 -5.23
N GLU A 33 9.01 -13.49 -6.15
CA GLU A 33 9.55 -13.77 -7.47
C GLU A 33 10.71 -12.82 -7.80
N ASP A 34 11.60 -13.26 -8.69
CA ASP A 34 12.62 -12.41 -9.30
C ASP A 34 12.06 -11.75 -10.57
N TYR A 35 12.36 -10.46 -10.76
CA TYR A 35 11.96 -9.73 -11.96
C TYR A 35 12.87 -8.54 -12.22
N THR A 36 13.20 -8.28 -13.48
CA THR A 36 13.91 -7.05 -13.87
C THR A 36 12.91 -6.07 -14.48
N LEU A 37 12.60 -5.01 -13.74
CA LEU A 37 11.66 -3.97 -14.13
C LEU A 37 12.38 -2.88 -14.92
N LYS A 38 12.11 -2.79 -16.23
CA LYS A 38 12.69 -1.77 -17.11
C LYS A 38 12.11 -0.37 -16.79
N PRO A 39 12.78 0.71 -17.20
CA PRO A 39 12.21 2.06 -17.16
C PRO A 39 10.80 2.11 -17.75
N MET A 40 9.89 2.77 -17.04
CA MET A 40 8.45 2.91 -17.33
C MET A 40 7.65 1.60 -17.40
N GLU A 41 8.27 0.46 -17.07
CA GLU A 41 7.59 -0.82 -17.01
C GLU A 41 6.78 -0.95 -15.72
N ARG A 42 5.66 -1.67 -15.82
CA ARG A 42 4.79 -2.03 -14.70
C ARG A 42 4.74 -3.54 -14.56
N LYS A 43 4.82 -4.03 -13.32
CA LYS A 43 4.70 -5.45 -13.01
C LYS A 43 3.88 -5.61 -11.75
N LEU A 44 2.89 -6.50 -11.82
CA LEU A 44 2.21 -7.00 -10.64
C LEU A 44 3.09 -8.07 -9.98
N VAL A 45 3.76 -7.69 -8.89
CA VAL A 45 4.73 -8.52 -8.17
C VAL A 45 4.04 -9.28 -7.05
N ALA A 46 4.20 -10.60 -7.04
CA ALA A 46 3.68 -11.48 -6.00
C ALA A 46 4.42 -11.29 -4.66
N THR A 47 3.67 -11.31 -3.54
CA THR A 47 4.27 -11.30 -2.18
C THR A 47 4.33 -12.67 -1.54
N GLY A 48 3.64 -13.67 -2.09
CA GLY A 48 3.60 -15.03 -1.54
C GLY A 48 2.79 -15.13 -0.25
N ILE A 49 2.00 -14.12 0.12
CA ILE A 49 1.16 -14.14 1.34
C ILE A 49 -0.30 -13.80 1.05
N LYS A 50 -1.18 -14.36 1.88
CA LYS A 50 -2.59 -14.01 2.02
C LYS A 50 -2.84 -13.59 3.46
N ILE A 51 -3.72 -12.63 3.67
CA ILE A 51 -4.14 -12.22 5.02
C ILE A 51 -5.66 -12.24 5.17
N ALA A 52 -6.12 -12.28 6.41
CA ALA A 52 -7.50 -12.00 6.75
C ALA A 52 -7.53 -10.75 7.63
N VAL A 53 -7.80 -9.61 6.99
CA VAL A 53 -7.97 -8.32 7.69
C VAL A 53 -9.31 -8.36 8.46
N PRO A 54 -9.34 -8.01 9.76
CA PRO A 54 -10.57 -7.92 10.53
C PRO A 54 -11.52 -6.87 9.95
N TYR A 55 -12.84 -7.11 10.04
CA TYR A 55 -13.85 -6.12 9.68
C TYR A 55 -13.71 -4.84 10.53
N GLY A 56 -14.00 -3.67 9.95
CA GLY A 56 -13.70 -2.34 10.51
C GLY A 56 -12.25 -1.89 10.29
N TYR A 57 -11.47 -2.64 9.51
CA TYR A 57 -10.11 -2.28 9.11
C TYR A 57 -9.88 -2.55 7.64
N GLU A 58 -8.95 -1.80 7.05
CA GLU A 58 -8.29 -2.12 5.79
C GLU A 58 -6.79 -2.33 6.00
N ALA A 59 -6.13 -2.94 5.03
CA ALA A 59 -4.67 -2.92 4.93
C ALA A 59 -4.24 -2.10 3.70
N GLN A 60 -3.40 -1.11 3.95
CA GLN A 60 -2.91 -0.15 2.99
C GLN A 60 -1.48 -0.50 2.56
N VAL A 61 -1.29 -0.83 1.28
CA VAL A 61 0.02 -1.06 0.67
C VAL A 61 0.58 0.27 0.17
N ARG A 62 1.76 0.65 0.68
CA ARG A 62 2.44 1.90 0.38
C ARG A 62 3.85 1.63 -0.16
N PRO A 63 4.39 2.49 -1.05
CA PRO A 63 5.77 2.40 -1.51
C PRO A 63 6.75 2.63 -0.36
N LYS A 64 7.98 2.14 -0.54
CA LYS A 64 9.10 2.42 0.39
C LYS A 64 9.82 3.68 -0.09
N SER A 65 10.04 4.63 0.81
CA SER A 65 10.71 5.90 0.48
C SER A 65 12.11 5.69 -0.14
N GLY A 66 12.92 4.80 0.44
CA GLY A 66 14.25 4.48 -0.11
C GLY A 66 14.19 3.98 -1.56
N LEU A 67 13.29 3.04 -1.87
CA LEU A 67 13.11 2.55 -3.24
C LEU A 67 12.62 3.63 -4.20
N ALA A 68 11.74 4.52 -3.72
CA ALA A 68 11.21 5.61 -4.52
C ALA A 68 12.30 6.63 -4.88
N ILE A 69 13.12 7.07 -3.92
CA ILE A 69 14.12 8.12 -4.16
C ILE A 69 15.42 7.59 -4.77
N GLU A 70 15.87 6.39 -4.39
CA GLU A 70 17.17 5.85 -4.84
C GLU A 70 17.07 5.16 -6.21
N HIS A 71 15.88 4.64 -6.56
CA HIS A 71 15.69 3.80 -7.74
C HIS A 71 14.47 4.19 -8.60
N GLY A 72 13.67 5.18 -8.19
CA GLY A 72 12.46 5.56 -8.91
C GLY A 72 11.34 4.52 -8.82
N ILE A 73 11.37 3.61 -7.85
CA ILE A 73 10.37 2.52 -7.75
C ILE A 73 9.16 2.99 -6.96
N GLY A 74 8.01 3.01 -7.64
CA GLY A 74 6.71 3.35 -7.08
C GLY A 74 5.73 2.17 -7.09
N ALA A 75 4.59 2.36 -6.44
CA ALA A 75 3.42 1.50 -6.60
C ALA A 75 2.34 2.27 -7.37
N VAL A 76 1.87 1.72 -8.49
CA VAL A 76 0.98 2.39 -9.45
C VAL A 76 -0.33 2.82 -8.81
N ASN A 77 -0.86 2.00 -7.90
CA ASN A 77 -2.13 2.25 -7.21
C ASN A 77 -1.93 2.86 -5.82
N SER A 78 -0.77 3.45 -5.50
CA SER A 78 -0.52 3.94 -4.14
C SER A 78 -1.48 5.06 -3.76
N VAL A 79 -2.19 4.99 -2.63
CA VAL A 79 -2.19 3.92 -1.62
C VAL A 79 -3.04 2.72 -2.05
N GLY A 80 -2.48 1.52 -2.08
CA GLY A 80 -3.21 0.31 -2.48
C GLY A 80 -4.07 -0.24 -1.36
N THR A 81 -5.34 -0.51 -1.62
CA THR A 81 -6.30 -1.02 -0.62
C THR A 81 -6.43 -2.55 -0.66
N ILE A 82 -6.38 -3.17 0.52
CA ILE A 82 -6.69 -4.58 0.73
C ILE A 82 -7.88 -4.67 1.70
N ASP A 83 -9.03 -5.08 1.17
CA ASP A 83 -10.29 -5.13 1.90
C ASP A 83 -10.35 -6.24 2.97
N ALA A 84 -11.18 -6.02 4.00
CA ALA A 84 -11.49 -7.01 5.03
C ALA A 84 -11.97 -8.36 4.46
N GLY A 85 -12.68 -8.34 3.33
CA GLY A 85 -13.17 -9.53 2.64
C GLY A 85 -12.13 -10.25 1.79
N TYR A 86 -11.01 -9.62 1.44
CA TYR A 86 -10.05 -10.18 0.49
C TYR A 86 -9.29 -11.36 1.09
N ARG A 87 -9.25 -12.49 0.37
CA ARG A 87 -8.48 -13.71 0.73
C ARG A 87 -7.55 -14.17 -0.39
N GLY A 88 -7.43 -13.38 -1.44
CA GLY A 88 -6.46 -13.61 -2.51
C GLY A 88 -5.04 -13.31 -2.04
N GLU A 89 -4.07 -13.62 -2.89
CA GLU A 89 -2.68 -13.27 -2.66
C GLU A 89 -2.51 -11.75 -2.72
N ILE A 90 -1.78 -11.17 -1.77
CA ILE A 90 -1.37 -9.77 -1.87
C ILE A 90 -0.34 -9.66 -2.98
N LYS A 91 -0.58 -8.78 -3.93
CA LYS A 91 0.37 -8.44 -5.00
C LYS A 91 0.55 -6.93 -5.04
N VAL A 92 1.74 -6.49 -5.42
CA VAL A 92 2.10 -5.07 -5.47
C VAL A 92 2.32 -4.68 -6.94
N PRO A 93 1.50 -3.78 -7.52
CA PRO A 93 1.72 -3.28 -8.87
C PRO A 93 2.84 -2.24 -8.83
N LEU A 94 4.08 -2.69 -9.03
CA LEU A 94 5.26 -1.81 -9.06
C LEU A 94 5.43 -1.17 -10.43
N ILE A 95 5.96 0.05 -10.43
CA ILE A 95 6.42 0.79 -11.60
C ILE A 95 7.82 1.32 -11.37
N ASN A 96 8.64 1.33 -12.42
CA ASN A 96 9.95 1.96 -12.41
C ASN A 96 9.89 3.31 -13.14
N PHE A 97 9.90 4.41 -12.39
CA PHE A 97 10.03 5.78 -12.93
C PHE A 97 11.48 6.20 -13.18
N GLY A 98 12.45 5.38 -12.76
CA GLY A 98 13.87 5.63 -13.00
C GLY A 98 14.29 5.39 -14.45
N ASP A 99 15.53 5.75 -14.74
CA ASP A 99 16.16 5.64 -16.06
C ASP A 99 16.93 4.33 -16.27
N LYS A 100 17.08 3.52 -15.21
CA LYS A 100 17.82 2.25 -15.20
C LYS A 100 16.90 1.07 -14.87
N PRO A 101 17.14 -0.13 -15.42
CA PRO A 101 16.45 -1.33 -14.97
C PRO A 101 16.67 -1.59 -13.49
N TYR A 102 15.61 -1.98 -12.78
CA TYR A 102 15.66 -2.34 -11.36
C TYR A 102 15.41 -3.84 -11.19
N LYS A 103 16.34 -4.53 -10.52
CA LYS A 103 16.22 -5.95 -10.24
C LYS A 103 15.46 -6.15 -8.93
N ILE A 104 14.23 -6.62 -9.02
CA ILE A 104 13.46 -7.16 -7.91
C ILE A 104 13.99 -8.57 -7.66
N GLU A 105 14.47 -8.81 -6.44
CA GLU A 105 14.96 -10.12 -6.04
C GLU A 105 14.00 -10.76 -5.02
N LYS A 106 13.75 -12.06 -5.18
CA LYS A 106 12.94 -12.82 -4.23
C LYS A 106 13.47 -12.63 -2.80
N GLY A 107 12.56 -12.37 -1.86
CA GLY A 107 12.86 -12.16 -0.45
C GLY A 107 13.35 -10.74 -0.10
N LYS A 108 13.47 -9.82 -1.07
CA LYS A 108 13.75 -8.40 -0.79
C LYS A 108 12.47 -7.62 -0.54
N LYS A 109 12.60 -6.54 0.24
CA LYS A 109 11.50 -5.64 0.60
C LYS A 109 11.09 -4.83 -0.63
N ILE A 110 9.80 -4.80 -0.95
CA ILE A 110 9.28 -4.09 -2.14
C ILE A 110 8.23 -3.03 -1.82
N ALA A 111 7.54 -3.17 -0.70
CA ALA A 111 6.50 -2.25 -0.24
C ALA A 111 6.39 -2.34 1.29
N GLN A 112 5.51 -1.54 1.87
CA GLN A 112 5.13 -1.64 3.27
C GLN A 112 3.61 -1.67 3.41
N MET A 113 3.11 -2.31 4.45
CA MET A 113 1.68 -2.46 4.72
C MET A 113 1.32 -1.81 6.06
N VAL A 114 0.34 -0.92 6.06
CA VAL A 114 -0.19 -0.24 7.25
C VAL A 114 -1.64 -0.68 7.45
N PHE A 115 -2.05 -0.95 8.69
CA PHE A 115 -3.45 -1.23 9.00
C PHE A 115 -4.15 0.05 9.45
N ALA A 116 -5.28 0.37 8.82
CA ALA A 116 -6.08 1.54 9.15
C ALA A 116 -7.49 1.11 9.55
N LYS A 117 -8.09 1.84 10.50
CA LYS A 117 -9.53 1.70 10.75
C LYS A 117 -10.31 2.36 9.62
N VAL A 118 -11.44 1.78 9.28
CA VAL A 118 -12.38 2.34 8.31
C VAL A 118 -13.77 2.38 8.93
N GLU A 119 -14.53 3.40 8.54
CA GLU A 119 -15.94 3.54 8.90
C GLU A 119 -16.80 3.16 7.69
N GLU A 120 -17.94 2.53 7.93
CA GLU A 120 -18.93 2.28 6.90
C GLU A 120 -19.85 3.50 6.79
N ALA A 121 -19.87 4.13 5.62
CA ALA A 121 -20.73 5.28 5.37
C ALA A 121 -22.11 4.82 4.87
N VAL A 122 -23.16 5.45 5.40
CA VAL A 122 -24.50 5.44 4.82
C VAL A 122 -24.70 6.79 4.16
N PHE A 123 -25.02 6.78 2.86
CA PHE A 123 -25.25 8.01 2.11
C PHE A 123 -26.72 8.44 2.21
N GLU A 124 -26.94 9.73 2.45
CA GLU A 124 -28.25 10.40 2.43
C GLU A 124 -28.21 11.46 1.33
N GLU A 125 -29.14 11.40 0.38
CA GLU A 125 -29.24 12.38 -0.71
C GLU A 125 -29.84 13.69 -0.18
N ALA A 126 -29.28 14.83 -0.56
CA ALA A 126 -29.72 16.16 -0.14
C ALA A 126 -29.78 17.11 -1.34
N ASP A 127 -30.72 18.06 -1.31
CA ASP A 127 -30.85 19.09 -2.34
C ASP A 127 -29.69 20.10 -2.30
N GLU A 128 -29.17 20.40 -1.10
CA GLU A 128 -28.06 21.34 -0.86
C GLU A 128 -27.15 20.85 0.29
N LEU A 129 -25.89 21.32 0.31
CA LEU A 129 -24.92 21.05 1.39
C LEU A 129 -24.63 22.32 2.19
N ASP A 130 -24.22 22.17 3.46
CA ASP A 130 -23.85 23.30 4.33
C ASP A 130 -22.68 24.12 3.77
N GLU A 131 -22.74 25.44 3.93
CA GLU A 131 -21.63 26.33 3.61
C GLU A 131 -20.45 26.14 4.59
N THR A 132 -19.23 26.14 4.06
CA THR A 132 -18.00 26.07 4.86
C THR A 132 -17.01 27.13 4.46
N THR A 133 -15.99 27.37 5.28
CA THR A 133 -14.90 28.31 4.94
C THR A 133 -14.10 27.91 3.70
N ARG A 134 -14.09 26.61 3.34
CA ARG A 134 -13.44 26.10 2.13
C ARG A 134 -14.40 26.10 0.93
N ASN A 135 -15.65 25.70 1.14
CA ASN A 135 -16.69 25.55 0.12
C ASN A 135 -16.13 24.93 -1.19
N GLU A 136 -16.27 25.62 -2.33
CA GLU A 136 -15.78 25.17 -3.65
C GLU A 136 -14.25 25.28 -3.85
N GLY A 137 -13.49 25.76 -2.85
CA GLY A 137 -12.04 25.93 -2.92
C GLY A 137 -11.25 24.62 -2.97
N GLY A 138 -10.47 24.39 -4.04
CA GLY A 138 -9.58 23.25 -4.21
C GLY A 138 -8.39 23.54 -5.13
N PHE A 139 -7.54 22.54 -5.38
CA PHE A 139 -6.43 22.60 -6.35
C PHE A 139 -5.45 23.79 -6.17
N GLY A 140 -4.93 23.99 -4.96
CA GLY A 140 -4.01 25.10 -4.67
C GLY A 140 -4.73 26.42 -4.34
N SER A 141 -6.00 26.36 -3.95
CA SER A 141 -6.81 27.52 -3.55
C SER A 141 -6.27 28.33 -2.38
N THR A 142 -5.24 27.85 -1.67
CA THR A 142 -4.56 28.56 -0.59
C THR A 142 -3.25 29.24 -1.03
N GLY A 143 -2.94 29.23 -2.33
CA GLY A 143 -1.64 29.68 -2.86
C GLY A 143 -0.58 28.58 -2.84
N LEU A 144 0.51 28.82 -3.58
CA LEU A 144 1.70 27.94 -3.67
C LEU A 144 2.93 28.56 -2.96
N ASP A 145 2.74 29.66 -2.24
CA ASP A 145 3.80 30.45 -1.60
C ASP A 145 4.29 29.87 -0.26
#